data_AF-A0A821WT60-F1
#
_entry.id   AF-A0A821WT60-F1
#
_cell.length_a   1.000
_cell.length_b   1.000
_cell.length_c   1.000
_cell.angle_alpha   90.00
_cell.angle_beta   90.00
_cell.angle_gamma   90.00
#
_symmetry.space_group_name_H-M   'P 1'
#
loop_
_entity.id
_entity.type
_entity.pdbx_description
1 polymer ?
#
loop_
_entity_poly.entity_id
_entity_poly.type
_entity_poly.pdbx_seq_one_letter_code
_entity_poly.pdbx_strand_id
1 'polypeptide(L)' 'PKPKFTVCVLGDERHCDEARANNIPAMTIDDLKKLNKDKKLVRKLSHQYDAFLASDVVIRQIPRILGKLFAHK' A
#
# COMPACT_ATOMS: atom_id res chain seq x y z
N PRO A 1 14.81 13.84 18.00
CA PRO A 1 15.00 13.29 16.63
C PRO A 1 13.64 13.01 15.97
N LYS A 2 13.33 13.64 14.83
CA LYS A 2 12.04 13.40 14.14
C LYS A 2 12.00 11.94 13.64
N PRO A 3 11.00 11.13 14.02
CA PRO A 3 10.86 9.78 13.48
C PRO A 3 10.72 9.86 11.95
N LYS A 4 11.41 8.98 11.24
CA LYS A 4 11.32 8.88 9.78
C LYS A 4 9.97 8.27 9.45
N PHE A 5 9.06 9.09 8.93
CA PHE A 5 7.74 8.64 8.48
C PHE A 5 7.88 7.97 7.12
N THR A 6 7.44 6.72 7.03
CA THR A 6 7.55 5.90 5.83
C THR A 6 6.19 5.72 5.16
N VAL A 7 6.14 6.01 3.86
CA VAL A 7 4.89 6.01 3.08
C VAL A 7 5.04 5.13 1.85
N CYS A 8 3.98 4.38 1.54
CA CYS A 8 3.87 3.60 0.31
C CYS A 8 2.68 4.08 -0.53
N VAL A 9 2.88 4.23 -1.83
CA VAL A 9 1.88 4.68 -2.80
C VAL A 9 1.19 3.48 -3.45
N LEU A 10 -0.13 3.44 -3.39
CA LEU A 10 -0.99 2.42 -3.97
C LEU A 10 -1.74 3.04 -5.15
N GLY A 11 -1.28 2.75 -6.36
CA GLY A 11 -1.68 3.48 -7.56
C GLY A 11 -1.98 2.59 -8.75
N ASP A 12 -2.45 3.22 -9.81
CA ASP A 12 -2.25 2.69 -11.16
C ASP A 12 -0.77 2.82 -11.56
N GLU A 13 -0.43 2.30 -12.73
CA GLU A 13 0.94 2.28 -13.25
C GLU A 13 1.56 3.68 -13.34
N ARG A 14 0.78 4.67 -13.79
CA ARG A 14 1.24 6.06 -13.92
C ARG A 14 1.64 6.67 -12.57
N HIS A 15 0.79 6.53 -11.54
CA HIS A 15 1.12 7.02 -10.20
C HIS A 15 2.28 6.24 -9.58
N CYS A 16 2.40 4.94 -9.90
CA CYS A 16 3.53 4.13 -9.43
C CYS A 16 4.85 4.57 -10.08
N ASP A 17 4.85 4.90 -11.37
CA ASP A 17 6.02 5.40 -12.08
C ASP A 17 6.47 6.77 -11.55
N GLU A 18 5.52 7.68 -11.31
CA GLU A 18 5.81 8.97 -10.67
C GLU A 18 6.41 8.77 -9.27
N ALA A 19 5.85 7.87 -8.46
CA ALA A 19 6.37 7.58 -7.13
C ALA A 19 7.77 6.96 -7.19
N ARG A 20 8.01 6.01 -8.10
CA ARG A 20 9.32 5.39 -8.32
C ARG A 20 10.37 6.39 -8.78
N ALA A 21 10.01 7.33 -9.66
CA ALA A 21 10.89 8.42 -10.07
C ALA A 21 11.32 9.31 -8.89
N ASN A 22 10.44 9.45 -7.90
CA ASN A 22 10.71 10.19 -6.65
C ASN A 22 11.33 9.31 -5.55
N ASN A 23 11.73 8.06 -5.84
CA ASN A 23 12.22 7.08 -4.87
C ASN A 23 11.23 6.76 -3.74
N ILE A 24 9.93 6.90 -4.00
CA ILE A 24 8.86 6.57 -3.08
C ILE A 24 8.39 5.14 -3.39
N PRO A 25 8.31 4.24 -2.38
CA PRO A 25 7.78 2.90 -2.55
C PRO A 25 6.36 2.94 -3.14
N ALA A 26 6.12 2.13 -4.18
CA ALA A 26 4.82 2.06 -4.83
C ALA A 26 4.43 0.61 -5.17
N MET A 27 3.14 0.31 -5.03
CA MET A 27 2.55 -1.00 -5.38
C MET A 27 1.30 -0.81 -6.23
N THR A 28 1.13 -1.70 -7.20
CA THR A 28 -0.06 -1.70 -8.06
C THR A 28 -1.21 -2.49 -7.43
N ILE A 29 -2.41 -2.34 -7.99
CA ILE A 29 -3.59 -3.13 -7.59
C ILE A 29 -3.34 -4.64 -7.73
N ASP A 30 -2.61 -5.07 -8.76
CA ASP A 30 -2.37 -6.50 -8.99
C ASP A 30 -1.35 -7.07 -8.00
N ASP A 31 -0.39 -6.26 -7.55
CA ASP A 31 0.52 -6.63 -6.45
C ASP A 31 -0.25 -6.77 -5.13
N LEU A 32 -1.19 -5.86 -4.86
CA LEU A 32 -2.07 -5.91 -3.68
C LEU A 32 -2.96 -7.16 -3.68
N LYS A 33 -3.51 -7.56 -4.84
CA LYS A 33 -4.29 -8.80 -4.97
C LYS A 33 -3.45 -10.04 -4.71
N LYS A 34 -2.19 -10.06 -5.18
CA LYS A 34 -1.24 -11.16 -4.90
C LYS A 34 -0.90 -11.20 -3.41
N LEU A 35 -0.64 -10.05 -2.79
CA LEU A 35 -0.32 -9.96 -1.36
C LEU A 35 -1.47 -10.46 -0.47
N ASN A 36 -2.72 -10.22 -0.85
CA ASN A 36 -3.89 -10.66 -0.07
C ASN A 36 -3.98 -12.19 0.10
N LYS A 37 -3.32 -12.98 -0.76
CA LYS A 37 -3.23 -14.43 -0.59
C LYS A 37 -2.41 -14.81 0.64
N ASP A 38 -1.45 -13.97 1.04
CA ASP A 38 -0.49 -14.23 2.11
C ASP A 38 -0.60 -13.24 3.27
N LYS A 39 -1.38 -13.62 4.29
CA LYS A 39 -1.59 -12.79 5.51
C LYS A 39 -0.27 -12.42 6.22
N LYS A 40 0.77 -13.25 6.12
CA LYS A 40 2.09 -12.98 6.72
C LYS A 40 2.79 -11.79 6.05
N LEU A 41 2.73 -11.70 4.72
CA LEU A 41 3.36 -10.61 3.97
C LEU A 41 2.61 -9.31 4.19
N VAL A 42 1.29 -9.35 4.27
CA VAL A 42 0.48 -8.15 4.54
C VAL A 42 0.74 -7.60 5.94
N ARG A 43 0.86 -8.45 6.97
CA ARG A 43 1.26 -8.01 8.32
C ARG A 43 2.67 -7.41 8.37
N LYS A 44 3.60 -7.95 7.57
CA LYS A 44 4.94 -7.35 7.44
C LYS A 44 4.85 -5.96 6.79
N LEU A 45 4.03 -5.82 5.75
CA LEU A 45 3.84 -4.55 5.05
C LEU A 45 3.26 -3.48 5.97
N SER A 46 2.25 -3.82 6.79
CA SER A 46 1.64 -2.87 7.73
C SER A 46 2.55 -2.47 8.89
N HIS A 47 3.57 -3.26 9.21
CA HIS A 47 4.60 -2.90 10.18
C HIS A 47 5.76 -2.12 9.54
N GLN A 48 5.92 -2.19 8.22
CA GLN A 48 7.01 -1.55 7.50
C GLN A 48 6.70 -0.10 7.11
N TYR A 49 5.42 0.24 6.92
CA TYR A 49 4.97 1.56 6.49
C TYR A 49 4.02 2.17 7.51
N ASP A 50 4.21 3.45 7.81
CA ASP A 50 3.38 4.22 8.73
C ASP A 50 2.06 4.67 8.07
N ALA A 51 2.10 4.94 6.76
CA ALA A 51 0.92 5.32 5.98
C ALA A 51 0.96 4.81 4.54
N PHE A 52 -0.23 4.72 3.96
CA PHE A 52 -0.43 4.39 2.55
C PHE A 52 -1.19 5.53 1.87
N LEU A 53 -0.66 6.02 0.75
CA LEU A 53 -1.36 6.95 -0.13
C LEU A 53 -1.99 6.14 -1.26
N ALA A 54 -3.25 6.38 -1.58
CA ALA A 54 -3.93 5.63 -2.64
C ALA A 54 -4.64 6.56 -3.61
N SER A 55 -4.63 6.23 -4.90
CA SER A 55 -5.46 6.94 -5.87
C SER A 55 -6.94 6.65 -5.64
N ASP A 56 -7.82 7.55 -6.08
CA ASP A 56 -9.27 7.49 -5.85
C ASP A 56 -9.92 6.17 -6.34
N VAL A 57 -9.38 5.57 -7.41
CA VAL A 57 -9.83 4.26 -7.89
C VAL A 57 -9.40 3.13 -6.95
N VAL A 58 -8.17 3.21 -6.45
CA VAL A 58 -7.57 2.18 -5.59
C VAL A 58 -8.18 2.21 -4.19
N ILE A 59 -8.41 3.39 -3.62
CA ILE A 59 -8.96 3.55 -2.27
C ILE A 59 -10.36 2.95 -2.14
N ARG A 60 -11.18 2.96 -3.21
CA ARG A 60 -12.47 2.27 -3.24
C ARG A 60 -12.34 0.75 -3.23
N GLN A 61 -11.25 0.21 -3.76
CA GLN A 61 -11.01 -1.24 -3.84
C GLN A 61 -10.30 -1.78 -2.59
N ILE A 62 -9.50 -0.96 -1.90
CA ILE A 62 -8.77 -1.32 -0.69
C ILE A 62 -9.68 -1.98 0.36
N PRO A 63 -10.85 -1.44 0.74
CA PRO A 63 -11.72 -2.09 1.73
C PRO A 63 -12.14 -3.52 1.33
N ARG A 64 -12.27 -3.81 0.03
CA ARG A 64 -12.64 -5.14 -0.46
C ARG A 64 -11.46 -6.11 -0.51
N ILE A 65 -10.30 -5.64 -0.97
CA ILE A 65 -9.09 -6.46 -1.14
C ILE A 65 -8.41 -6.68 0.21
N LEU A 66 -8.37 -5.64 1.04
CA LEU A 66 -7.55 -5.54 2.23
C LEU A 66 -8.35 -5.32 3.52
N GLY A 67 -9.69 -5.18 3.46
CA GLY A 67 -10.51 -4.90 4.65
C GLY A 67 -10.54 -6.00 5.71
N LYS A 68 -10.20 -7.25 5.37
CA LYS A 68 -9.99 -8.32 6.37
C LYS A 68 -8.62 -8.25 7.08
N LEU A 69 -7.72 -7.40 6.60
CA LEU A 69 -6.30 -7.39 6.97
C LEU A 69 -5.85 -6.10 7.67
N PHE A 70 -6.36 -4.94 7.27
CA PHE A 70 -6.06 -3.64 7.90
C PHE A 70 -7.04 -3.25 9.00
N ALA A 71 -8.12 -4.02 9.19
CA ALA A 71 -9.01 -3.87 10.34
C ALA A 71 -8.32 -4.40 11.61
N HIS A 72 -7.34 -3.66 12.13
CA HIS A 72 -6.95 -3.73 13.53
C HIS A 72 -7.58 -2.51 14.22
N LYS A 73 -8.70 -2.80 14.90
CA LYS A 73 -9.40 -2.07 15.97
C LYS A 73 -9.41 -0.53 15.91
#